data_AF-A0A927PB32-F1
#
_entry.id   AF-A0A927PB32-F1
#
_cell.length_a   1.000
_cell.length_b   1.000
_cell.length_c   1.000
_cell.angle_alpha   90.00
_cell.angle_beta   90.00
_cell.angle_gamma   90.00
#
_symmetry.space_group_name_H-M   'P 1'
#
loop_
_entity.id
_entity.type
_entity.pdbx_description
1 polymer ?
#
loop_
_entity_poly.entity_id
_entity_poly.type
_entity_poly.pdbx_seq_one_letter_code
_entity_poly.pdbx_strand_id
1 'polypeptide(L)'
;MEQVTHDILYIGVNDHQIDLFEGQYHVPNGMAYNSYVILDEKVAVMDTVDVRFTHQWLDNLEKALQGRKVDYLVVQHMEPDHSASIQAFVNAYPDAKIVANQKTVNMIRNFFPRMDIGDRVVLVRDGETLTLGSHSLTFVFAPMVHWPEVMVTYDSTDKVFFSADGFGKFGALDRQEDWADEARRYYIGIVGKYGQQVQALLKKASALDIAMICPLHGPVLKENLGYYLGLYDTWSSYAVETDGIVVAYTSVYGNTKGAVEKLVEKLRDKGCPKVVVHDLARTDIHQAVADAFRYGKLVLATTTYNADIFPAMKEFINHLTARNFQKRTVALIENGSWAPMAAKVMRGMLENCKDITWAENTVKILSALNTDSLEQLDKLAEEMCRDYIARSEDKANKNDMTALFKIGYGLYVVTSNDGKRDNGLIVNTVTQVTNTPNRVAVTINKDNYSHHVIKNTGKMNVNCLSVDAPFKVFEAFGFRSGRNVDKFKDCTPLRADNGLVILPRYINAVMSLEVEQYVDLGTHGMFVCIVTEARVLSDLETMTYTYYQENVKPKPATEGKKGYVCKICGYVYEGDPLPEDFVCPLCKHGAQDFEPIQ
;
A
#
# COMPACT_ATOMS: atom_id res chain seq x y z
N MET A 1 -2.38 26.02 35.31
CA MET A 1 -2.85 24.64 35.15
C MET A 1 -3.93 24.69 34.10
N GLU A 2 -3.75 23.94 33.01
CA GLU A 2 -4.67 23.98 31.89
C GLU A 2 -5.85 23.04 32.18
N GLN A 3 -7.05 23.56 31.96
CA GLN A 3 -8.29 22.81 32.16
C GLN A 3 -8.64 22.09 30.85
N VAL A 4 -8.71 20.76 30.89
CA VAL A 4 -9.01 19.92 29.71
C VAL A 4 -10.53 19.82 29.53
N THR A 5 -11.23 19.48 30.61
CA THR A 5 -12.71 19.51 30.74
C THR A 5 -13.08 20.11 32.11
N HIS A 6 -14.35 20.02 32.52
CA HIS A 6 -14.74 20.51 33.84
C HIS A 6 -13.95 19.82 34.96
N ASP A 7 -13.87 18.49 34.89
CA ASP A 7 -13.33 17.64 35.95
C ASP A 7 -11.95 17.06 35.62
N ILE A 8 -11.46 17.22 34.37
CA ILE A 8 -10.16 16.72 33.93
C ILE A 8 -9.16 17.89 33.80
N LEU A 9 -8.04 17.79 34.50
CA LEU A 9 -6.98 18.81 34.54
C LEU A 9 -5.66 18.25 34.02
N TYR A 10 -4.91 19.10 33.31
CA TYR A 10 -3.54 18.80 32.91
C TYR A 10 -2.55 19.12 34.04
N ILE A 11 -1.73 18.13 34.39
CA ILE A 11 -0.70 18.23 35.46
C ILE A 11 0.71 17.86 34.98
N GLY A 12 0.90 17.63 33.68
CA GLY A 12 2.19 17.30 33.06
C GLY A 12 3.21 18.45 33.05
N VAL A 13 4.28 18.24 32.28
CA VAL A 13 5.48 19.11 32.26
C VAL A 13 6.08 19.22 30.85
N ASN A 14 6.83 20.30 30.62
CA ASN A 14 7.66 20.47 29.44
C ASN A 14 9.15 20.27 29.80
N ASP A 15 9.85 19.47 29.00
CA ASP A 15 11.30 19.32 29.02
C ASP A 15 11.91 20.11 27.87
N HIS A 16 12.52 21.25 28.19
CA HIS A 16 13.24 22.09 27.22
C HIS A 16 14.75 21.79 27.18
N GLN A 17 15.25 20.89 28.04
CA GLN A 17 16.67 20.60 28.17
C GLN A 17 17.08 19.35 27.40
N ILE A 18 16.13 18.48 27.06
CA ILE A 18 16.36 17.30 26.23
C ILE A 18 16.83 17.68 24.82
N ASP A 19 17.94 17.09 24.39
CA ASP A 19 18.47 17.21 23.04
C ASP A 19 18.08 15.99 22.17
N LEU A 20 18.07 14.79 22.77
CA LEU A 20 17.71 13.53 22.14
C LEU A 20 16.63 12.79 22.95
N PHE A 21 15.46 12.56 22.34
CA PHE A 21 14.45 11.64 22.88
C PHE A 21 14.85 10.19 22.59
N GLU A 22 14.69 9.30 23.58
CA GLU A 22 15.21 7.92 23.60
C GLU A 22 16.73 7.81 23.29
N GLY A 23 17.47 8.90 23.40
CA GLY A 23 18.88 8.96 22.99
C GLY A 23 19.09 8.87 21.47
N GLN A 24 18.04 9.04 20.66
CA GLN A 24 18.09 8.86 19.21
C GLN A 24 17.45 10.03 18.42
N TYR A 25 16.28 10.50 18.82
CA TYR A 25 15.53 11.50 18.05
C TYR A 25 15.88 12.91 18.46
N HIS A 26 16.43 13.70 17.54
CA HIS A 26 16.74 15.10 17.81
C HIS A 26 15.46 15.93 18.01
N VAL A 27 15.32 16.58 19.17
CA VAL A 27 14.11 17.28 19.58
C VAL A 27 14.41 18.74 19.97
N PRO A 28 14.73 19.61 19.00
CA PRO A 28 15.18 20.98 19.27
C PRO A 28 14.12 21.85 19.97
N ASN A 29 12.85 21.46 19.88
CA ASN A 29 11.71 22.13 20.51
C ASN A 29 11.29 21.45 21.83
N GLY A 30 12.13 20.57 22.38
CA GLY A 30 11.90 19.88 23.64
C GLY A 30 10.89 18.74 23.53
N MET A 31 10.39 18.30 24.68
CA MET A 31 9.35 17.28 24.82
C MET A 31 8.32 17.68 25.85
N ALA A 32 7.12 17.14 25.74
CA ALA A 32 6.11 17.19 26.80
C ALA A 32 5.93 15.80 27.41
N TYR A 33 5.90 15.72 28.73
CA TYR A 33 5.50 14.51 29.46
C TYR A 33 4.15 14.80 30.10
N ASN A 34 3.10 14.38 29.42
CA ASN A 34 1.74 14.67 29.82
C ASN A 34 1.28 13.71 30.90
N SER A 35 0.54 14.25 31.86
CA SER A 35 -0.18 13.51 32.89
C SER A 35 -1.45 14.30 33.21
N TYR A 36 -2.51 13.58 33.57
CA TYR A 36 -3.84 14.14 33.77
C TYR A 36 -4.41 13.70 35.12
N VAL A 37 -5.30 14.50 35.70
CA VAL A 37 -6.06 14.12 36.89
C VAL A 37 -7.55 14.31 36.64
N ILE A 38 -8.35 13.32 37.04
CA ILE A 38 -9.81 13.30 36.96
C ILE A 38 -10.36 13.50 38.36
N LEU A 39 -11.09 14.59 38.57
CA LEU A 39 -11.59 15.05 39.85
C LEU A 39 -13.06 14.67 40.08
N ASP A 40 -13.34 13.40 40.31
CA ASP A 40 -14.70 12.89 40.57
C ASP A 40 -14.84 12.38 42.01
N GLU A 41 -15.95 11.77 42.45
CA GLU A 41 -16.11 11.22 43.81
C GLU A 41 -14.86 10.48 44.30
N LYS A 42 -14.25 9.69 43.41
CA LYS A 42 -12.89 9.16 43.52
C LYS A 42 -11.96 9.85 42.53
N VAL A 43 -10.76 10.20 42.99
CA VAL A 43 -9.76 10.88 42.15
C VAL A 43 -8.84 9.87 41.48
N ALA A 44 -8.69 9.99 40.16
CA ALA A 44 -7.75 9.19 39.38
C ALA A 44 -6.67 10.06 38.72
N VAL A 45 -5.42 9.64 38.85
CA VAL A 45 -4.27 10.22 38.14
C VAL A 45 -3.90 9.30 36.99
N MET A 46 -3.68 9.88 35.82
CA MET A 46 -3.33 9.18 34.57
C MET A 46 -1.83 9.33 34.32
N ASP A 47 -1.12 8.21 34.42
CA ASP A 47 0.33 8.07 34.27
C ASP A 47 1.15 9.07 35.11
N THR A 48 2.47 8.97 35.03
CA THR A 48 3.40 9.86 35.71
C THR A 48 4.32 10.53 34.68
N VAL A 49 5.49 11.00 35.11
CA VAL A 49 6.45 11.69 34.24
C VAL A 49 7.87 11.15 34.44
N ASP A 50 8.79 11.56 33.56
CA ASP A 50 10.22 11.35 33.69
C ASP A 50 10.71 11.79 35.08
N VAL A 51 11.63 11.00 35.65
CA VAL A 51 12.16 11.20 37.01
C VAL A 51 12.69 12.62 37.25
N ARG A 52 13.24 13.28 36.22
CA ARG A 52 13.78 14.66 36.30
C ARG A 52 12.71 15.69 36.66
N PHE A 53 11.44 15.39 36.38
CA PHE A 53 10.31 16.27 36.61
C PHE A 53 9.39 15.83 37.74
N THR A 54 9.76 14.78 38.50
CA THR A 54 8.98 14.23 39.62
C THR A 54 8.42 15.33 40.54
N HIS A 55 9.27 16.24 41.00
CA HIS A 55 8.87 17.27 41.97
C HIS A 55 7.88 18.28 41.37
N GLN A 56 8.14 18.76 40.15
CA GLN A 56 7.26 19.69 39.47
C GLN A 56 5.87 19.07 39.21
N TRP A 57 5.84 17.80 38.80
CA TRP A 57 4.60 17.07 38.59
C TRP A 57 3.82 16.85 39.88
N LEU A 58 4.48 16.48 40.99
CA LEU A 58 3.83 16.38 42.31
C LEU A 58 3.29 17.74 42.78
N ASP A 59 4.02 18.84 42.56
CA ASP A 59 3.54 20.19 42.87
C ASP A 59 2.31 20.58 42.03
N ASN A 60 2.26 20.16 40.76
CA ASN A 60 1.08 20.37 39.90
C ASN A 60 -0.11 19.56 40.39
N LEU A 61 0.11 18.29 40.74
CA LEU A 61 -0.92 17.40 41.28
C LEU A 61 -1.49 17.95 42.59
N GLU A 62 -0.66 18.36 43.54
CA GLU A 62 -1.12 18.90 44.84
C GLU A 62 -1.98 20.16 44.66
N LYS A 63 -1.58 21.06 43.75
CA LYS A 63 -2.37 22.23 43.38
C LYS A 63 -3.73 21.85 42.77
N ALA A 64 -3.78 20.76 42.00
CA ALA A 64 -4.99 20.30 41.34
C ALA A 64 -5.97 19.68 42.35
N LEU A 65 -5.42 18.94 43.31
CA LEU A 65 -6.18 18.24 44.35
C LEU A 65 -6.84 19.20 45.34
N GLN A 66 -6.24 20.36 45.64
CA GLN A 66 -6.75 21.30 46.64
C GLN A 66 -7.08 20.61 47.99
N GLY A 67 -6.22 19.68 48.41
CA GLY A 67 -6.38 18.90 49.66
C GLY A 67 -7.28 17.65 49.54
N ARG A 68 -7.77 17.30 48.35
CA ARG A 68 -8.46 16.03 48.10
C ARG A 68 -7.48 14.85 48.14
N LYS A 69 -7.97 13.69 48.55
CA LYS A 69 -7.21 12.43 48.50
C LYS A 69 -7.18 11.88 47.06
N VAL A 70 -6.15 11.12 46.73
CA VAL A 70 -6.04 10.37 45.48
C VAL A 70 -6.44 8.92 45.73
N ASP A 71 -7.35 8.39 44.91
CA ASP A 71 -7.83 7.01 45.02
C ASP A 71 -7.07 6.07 44.07
N TYR A 72 -6.74 6.54 42.87
CA TYR A 72 -6.15 5.72 41.82
C TYR A 72 -4.99 6.41 41.10
N LEU A 73 -3.95 5.62 40.78
CA LEU A 73 -3.02 5.87 39.69
C LEU A 73 -3.27 4.85 38.59
N VAL A 74 -3.74 5.30 37.43
CA VAL A 74 -3.87 4.48 36.23
C VAL A 74 -2.55 4.49 35.48
N VAL A 75 -1.95 3.32 35.27
CA VAL A 75 -0.68 3.17 34.57
C VAL A 75 -0.92 2.54 33.21
N GLN A 76 -0.97 3.37 32.19
CA GLN A 76 -1.23 3.00 30.80
C GLN A 76 0.01 2.43 30.12
N HIS A 77 1.18 2.95 30.47
CA HIS A 77 2.45 2.61 29.84
C HIS A 77 3.61 2.65 30.85
N MET A 78 4.53 1.69 30.74
CA MET A 78 5.67 1.54 31.64
C MET A 78 6.97 2.16 31.15
N GLU A 79 7.00 2.82 29.99
CA GLU A 79 8.22 3.51 29.57
C GLU A 79 8.61 4.60 30.59
N PRO A 80 9.90 4.72 30.95
CA PRO A 80 10.32 5.54 32.10
C PRO A 80 10.00 7.05 32.01
N ASP A 81 9.83 7.59 30.82
CA ASP A 81 9.41 8.98 30.62
C ASP A 81 7.96 9.26 31.07
N HIS A 82 7.17 8.22 31.30
CA HIS A 82 5.84 8.28 31.90
C HIS A 82 5.68 7.47 33.19
N SER A 83 6.65 6.61 33.53
CA SER A 83 6.52 5.67 34.64
C SER A 83 7.56 5.86 35.75
N ALA A 84 8.66 6.59 35.52
CA ALA A 84 9.76 6.67 36.48
C ALA A 84 9.37 7.31 37.82
N SER A 85 8.32 8.13 37.83
CA SER A 85 7.81 8.82 39.02
C SER A 85 6.80 8.01 39.84
N ILE A 86 6.43 6.77 39.43
CA ILE A 86 5.48 5.91 40.15
C ILE A 86 5.89 5.71 41.62
N GLN A 87 7.17 5.42 41.88
CA GLN A 87 7.64 5.20 43.25
C GLN A 87 7.48 6.44 44.13
N ALA A 88 7.72 7.62 43.58
CA ALA A 88 7.54 8.88 44.30
C ALA A 88 6.06 9.15 44.59
N PHE A 89 5.18 8.90 43.61
CA PHE A 89 3.73 8.99 43.79
C PHE A 89 3.23 8.07 44.91
N VAL A 90 3.64 6.80 44.88
CA VAL A 90 3.22 5.79 45.86
C VAL A 90 3.68 6.15 47.28
N ASN A 91 4.81 6.85 47.42
CA ASN A 91 5.30 7.34 48.70
C ASN A 91 4.52 8.57 49.19
N ALA A 92 4.12 9.47 48.27
CA ALA A 92 3.34 10.66 48.58
C ALA A 92 1.87 10.35 48.90
N TYR A 93 1.28 9.37 48.21
CA TYR A 93 -0.11 8.96 48.32
C TYR A 93 -0.21 7.47 48.69
N PRO A 94 0.12 7.09 49.94
CA PRO A 94 0.26 5.69 50.35
C PRO A 94 -1.06 4.88 50.27
N ASP A 95 -2.19 5.56 50.38
CA ASP A 95 -3.54 4.97 50.32
C ASP A 95 -4.04 4.73 48.87
N ALA A 96 -3.38 5.33 47.87
CA ALA A 96 -3.80 5.22 46.47
C ALA A 96 -3.56 3.81 45.92
N LYS A 97 -4.48 3.35 45.07
CA LYS A 97 -4.40 2.07 44.37
C LYS A 97 -3.81 2.24 42.97
N ILE A 98 -3.11 1.22 42.48
CA ILE A 98 -2.52 1.21 41.14
C ILE A 98 -3.44 0.41 40.21
N VAL A 99 -4.03 1.07 39.23
CA VAL A 99 -4.86 0.43 38.18
C VAL A 99 -3.96 0.06 37.02
N ALA A 100 -3.85 -1.25 36.75
CA ALA A 100 -2.86 -1.78 35.80
C ALA A 100 -3.31 -3.13 35.25
N ASN A 101 -2.81 -3.53 34.08
CA ASN A 101 -2.93 -4.90 33.61
C ASN A 101 -1.77 -5.78 34.12
N GLN A 102 -1.87 -7.09 33.87
CA GLN A 102 -0.91 -8.06 34.43
C GLN A 102 0.53 -7.84 33.95
N LYS A 103 0.73 -7.37 32.71
CA LYS A 103 2.06 -7.11 32.16
C LYS A 103 2.67 -5.85 32.78
N THR A 104 1.87 -4.80 32.94
CA THR A 104 2.25 -3.57 33.65
C THR A 104 2.73 -3.91 35.06
N VAL A 105 2.00 -4.73 35.82
CA VAL A 105 2.39 -5.15 37.18
C VAL A 105 3.75 -5.86 37.19
N ASN A 106 4.00 -6.74 36.22
CA ASN A 106 5.28 -7.44 36.12
C ASN A 106 6.43 -6.45 35.81
N MET A 107 6.19 -5.49 34.93
CA MET A 107 7.17 -4.45 34.60
C MET A 107 7.44 -3.52 35.77
N ILE A 108 6.41 -3.11 36.53
CA ILE A 108 6.57 -2.33 37.76
C ILE A 108 7.54 -3.03 38.71
N ARG A 109 7.38 -4.34 38.93
CA ARG A 109 8.29 -5.12 39.80
C ARG A 109 9.72 -5.17 39.26
N ASN A 110 9.90 -5.14 37.95
CA ASN A 110 11.22 -5.16 37.32
C ASN A 110 11.92 -3.79 37.40
N PHE A 111 11.20 -2.70 37.09
CA PHE A 111 11.74 -1.33 37.15
C PHE A 111 11.94 -0.86 38.59
N PHE A 112 11.07 -1.29 39.52
CA PHE A 112 11.09 -0.90 40.92
C PHE A 112 11.18 -2.11 41.86
N PRO A 113 12.31 -2.85 41.88
CA PRO A 113 12.43 -4.09 42.65
C PRO A 113 12.36 -3.90 44.17
N ARG A 114 12.45 -2.67 44.66
CA ARG A 114 12.34 -2.31 46.08
C ARG A 114 10.98 -1.68 46.43
N MET A 115 10.13 -1.43 45.45
CA MET A 115 8.79 -0.88 45.68
C MET A 115 7.85 -2.01 46.08
N ASP A 116 7.34 -1.96 47.31
CA ASP A 116 6.26 -2.86 47.71
C ASP A 116 4.92 -2.30 47.22
N ILE A 117 4.33 -2.89 46.19
CA ILE A 117 2.99 -2.52 45.72
C ILE A 117 1.87 -3.27 46.46
N GLY A 118 2.19 -4.27 47.30
CA GLY A 118 1.25 -5.02 48.13
C GLY A 118 -0.03 -5.46 47.40
N ASP A 119 -1.16 -5.41 48.11
CA ASP A 119 -2.51 -5.64 47.59
C ASP A 119 -3.13 -4.36 46.97
N ARG A 120 -2.33 -3.34 46.66
CA ARG A 120 -2.81 -2.04 46.15
C ARG A 120 -3.13 -2.05 44.66
N VAL A 121 -2.89 -3.17 43.98
CA VAL A 121 -3.13 -3.29 42.55
C VAL A 121 -4.60 -3.60 42.27
N VAL A 122 -5.23 -2.76 41.46
CA VAL A 122 -6.49 -3.06 40.79
C VAL A 122 -6.16 -3.61 39.41
N LEU A 123 -6.23 -4.94 39.28
CA LEU A 123 -5.94 -5.61 38.02
C LEU A 123 -7.14 -5.48 37.07
N VAL A 124 -6.93 -4.86 35.91
CA VAL A 124 -7.98 -4.68 34.89
C VAL A 124 -7.79 -5.62 33.70
N ARG A 125 -8.89 -5.92 33.00
CA ARG A 125 -8.96 -6.70 31.76
C ARG A 125 -9.34 -5.83 30.57
N ASP A 126 -9.09 -6.32 29.36
CA ASP A 126 -9.49 -5.64 28.12
C ASP A 126 -11.02 -5.46 28.07
N GLY A 127 -11.48 -4.22 27.90
CA GLY A 127 -12.88 -3.81 27.93
C GLY A 127 -13.47 -3.64 29.34
N GLU A 128 -12.71 -3.87 30.41
CA GLU A 128 -13.19 -3.67 31.78
C GLU A 128 -13.38 -2.17 32.09
N THR A 129 -14.30 -1.88 33.00
CA THR A 129 -14.66 -0.50 33.37
C THR A 129 -14.48 -0.26 34.86
N LEU A 130 -13.96 0.92 35.21
CA LEU A 130 -13.82 1.44 36.57
C LEU A 130 -14.60 2.75 36.71
N THR A 131 -15.58 2.77 37.61
CA THR A 131 -16.36 3.98 37.92
C THR A 131 -15.70 4.78 39.04
N LEU A 132 -15.49 6.07 38.79
CA LEU A 132 -14.97 7.02 39.76
C LEU A 132 -16.09 7.75 40.52
N GLY A 133 -17.30 7.73 39.99
CA GLY A 133 -18.46 8.48 40.48
C GLY A 133 -19.35 8.77 39.26
N SER A 134 -19.29 10.01 38.78
CA SER A 134 -19.88 10.42 37.50
C SER A 134 -19.07 9.95 36.27
N HIS A 135 -17.75 9.78 36.38
CA HIS A 135 -16.85 9.30 35.33
C HIS A 135 -16.75 7.78 35.34
N SER A 136 -16.65 7.20 34.14
CA SER A 136 -16.58 5.76 33.94
C SER A 136 -15.52 5.44 32.89
N LEU A 137 -14.42 4.85 33.38
CA LEU A 137 -13.19 4.59 32.63
C LEU A 137 -13.19 3.18 32.08
N THR A 138 -13.23 3.03 30.76
CA THR A 138 -13.08 1.74 30.06
C THR A 138 -11.64 1.56 29.60
N PHE A 139 -11.01 0.43 29.95
CA PHE A 139 -9.63 0.12 29.56
C PHE A 139 -9.60 -0.71 28.29
N VAL A 140 -8.83 -0.30 27.29
CA VAL A 140 -8.67 -1.01 26.02
C VAL A 140 -7.22 -1.38 25.83
N PHE A 141 -6.93 -2.67 25.67
CA PHE A 141 -5.56 -3.14 25.53
C PHE A 141 -5.04 -2.88 24.12
N ALA A 142 -3.84 -2.31 24.05
CA ALA A 142 -3.14 -1.90 22.83
C ALA A 142 -1.71 -2.49 22.78
N PRO A 143 -1.57 -3.83 22.83
CA PRO A 143 -0.25 -4.46 22.91
C PRO A 143 0.59 -4.16 21.67
N MET A 144 1.86 -3.81 21.89
CA MET A 144 2.83 -3.36 20.88
C MET A 144 2.47 -2.02 20.22
N VAL A 145 1.68 -1.18 20.90
CA VAL A 145 1.43 0.22 20.53
C VAL A 145 1.96 1.15 21.63
N HIS A 146 3.27 1.24 21.87
CA HIS A 146 4.36 0.52 21.20
C HIS A 146 4.98 -0.61 22.04
N TRP A 147 4.68 -0.70 23.34
CA TRP A 147 5.13 -1.79 24.23
C TRP A 147 4.05 -2.85 24.51
N PRO A 148 4.44 -4.07 24.95
CA PRO A 148 3.51 -5.19 25.07
C PRO A 148 2.44 -5.05 26.17
N GLU A 149 2.62 -4.16 27.14
CA GLU A 149 1.70 -3.87 28.24
C GLU A 149 0.78 -2.69 27.98
N VAL A 150 0.96 -1.93 26.90
CA VAL A 150 0.21 -0.68 26.72
C VAL A 150 -1.30 -0.93 26.75
N MET A 151 -1.99 -0.09 27.51
CA MET A 151 -3.44 0.03 27.50
C MET A 151 -3.84 1.50 27.38
N VAL A 152 -4.90 1.75 26.63
CA VAL A 152 -5.53 3.08 26.54
C VAL A 152 -6.77 3.13 27.43
N THR A 153 -7.18 4.33 27.83
CA THR A 153 -8.33 4.52 28.72
C THR A 153 -9.33 5.46 28.05
N TYR A 154 -10.60 5.06 28.01
CA TYR A 154 -11.70 5.87 27.51
C TYR A 154 -12.61 6.28 28.66
N ASP A 155 -12.75 7.59 28.89
CA ASP A 155 -13.77 8.13 29.78
C ASP A 155 -15.05 8.40 28.99
N SER A 156 -16.09 7.63 29.32
CA SER A 156 -17.39 7.72 28.65
C SER A 156 -18.21 8.96 29.01
N THR A 157 -17.88 9.64 30.12
CA THR A 157 -18.62 10.81 30.60
C THR A 157 -18.27 12.04 29.79
N ASP A 158 -16.97 12.37 29.70
CA ASP A 158 -16.49 13.50 28.91
C ASP A 158 -16.07 13.11 27.48
N LYS A 159 -16.20 11.83 27.12
CA LYS A 159 -15.81 11.28 25.80
C LYS A 159 -14.33 11.49 25.49
N VAL A 160 -13.48 11.37 26.52
CA VAL A 160 -12.02 11.58 26.44
C VAL A 160 -11.32 10.24 26.25
N PHE A 161 -10.43 10.19 25.27
CA PHE A 161 -9.58 9.04 24.99
C PHE A 161 -8.14 9.32 25.40
N PHE A 162 -7.72 8.79 26.54
CA PHE A 162 -6.33 8.82 27.00
C PHE A 162 -5.53 7.75 26.25
N SER A 163 -4.71 8.17 25.29
CA SER A 163 -4.20 7.30 24.22
C SER A 163 -2.83 6.69 24.49
N ALA A 164 -2.30 6.83 25.71
CA ALA A 164 -0.88 6.58 26.00
C ALA A 164 -0.02 7.38 24.99
N ASP A 165 1.00 6.78 24.38
CA ASP A 165 1.83 7.41 23.34
C ASP A 165 1.12 7.61 22.00
N GLY A 166 0.01 6.90 21.78
CA GLY A 166 -0.81 7.07 20.59
C GLY A 166 -1.22 8.53 20.43
N PHE A 167 -1.20 9.02 19.19
CA PHE A 167 -1.49 10.40 18.81
C PHE A 167 -0.50 11.46 19.31
N GLY A 168 0.63 11.05 19.89
CA GLY A 168 1.68 11.97 20.30
C GLY A 168 2.45 12.62 19.16
N LYS A 169 3.19 13.69 19.51
CA LYS A 169 4.21 14.31 18.65
C LYS A 169 5.44 14.69 19.47
N PHE A 170 6.59 14.84 18.81
CA PHE A 170 7.73 15.50 19.43
C PHE A 170 7.47 17.01 19.62
N GLY A 171 8.11 17.62 20.63
CA GLY A 171 8.00 19.04 20.94
C GLY A 171 7.30 19.31 22.28
N ALA A 172 7.73 20.35 22.98
CA ALA A 172 7.06 20.88 24.17
C ALA A 172 5.73 21.59 23.81
N LEU A 173 4.78 21.63 24.74
CA LEU A 173 3.44 22.19 24.52
C LEU A 173 3.42 23.71 24.30
N ASP A 174 4.44 24.42 24.78
CA ASP A 174 4.56 25.88 24.66
C ASP A 174 5.21 26.33 23.34
N ARG A 175 5.40 25.41 22.39
CA ARG A 175 5.92 25.67 21.05
C ARG A 175 4.79 25.67 20.03
N GLN A 176 4.78 26.68 19.16
CA GLN A 176 3.80 26.78 18.07
C GLN A 176 4.32 26.02 16.84
N GLU A 177 3.76 24.84 16.61
CA GLU A 177 4.11 23.97 15.49
C GLU A 177 2.85 23.24 15.00
N ASP A 178 2.81 22.93 13.70
CA ASP A 178 1.78 22.02 13.18
C ASP A 178 1.97 20.62 13.79
N TRP A 179 0.86 19.95 14.10
CA TRP A 179 0.90 18.64 14.72
C TRP A 179 1.44 17.58 13.76
N ALA A 180 1.03 17.61 12.49
CA ALA A 180 1.18 16.48 11.59
C ALA A 180 2.62 16.11 11.25
N ASP A 181 3.51 17.09 11.08
CA ASP A 181 4.88 16.80 10.68
C ASP A 181 5.68 16.11 11.80
N GLU A 182 5.66 16.64 13.02
CA GLU A 182 6.31 15.98 14.18
C GLU A 182 5.54 14.75 14.66
N ALA A 183 4.21 14.69 14.50
CA ALA A 183 3.44 13.49 14.80
C ALA A 183 3.77 12.35 13.82
N ARG A 184 4.01 12.65 12.54
CA ARG A 184 4.50 11.67 11.57
C ARG A 184 5.88 11.17 11.95
N ARG A 185 6.80 12.08 12.31
CA ARG A 185 8.16 11.71 12.74
C ARG A 185 8.11 10.85 14.00
N TYR A 186 7.26 11.20 14.96
CA TYR A 186 6.99 10.44 16.18
C TYR A 186 6.42 9.06 15.87
N TYR A 187 5.30 8.98 15.14
CA TYR A 187 4.65 7.73 14.77
C TYR A 187 5.61 6.77 14.04
N ILE A 188 6.28 7.25 12.99
CA ILE A 188 7.20 6.42 12.20
C ILE A 188 8.43 6.04 13.03
N GLY A 189 8.93 6.93 13.87
CA GLY A 189 10.04 6.70 14.79
C GLY A 189 9.74 5.56 15.77
N ILE A 190 8.64 5.69 16.50
CA ILE A 190 8.31 4.90 17.69
C ILE A 190 7.55 3.62 17.34
N VAL A 191 6.42 3.72 16.64
CA VAL A 191 5.48 2.60 16.45
C VAL A 191 5.32 2.16 15.00
N GLY A 192 6.01 2.80 14.05
CA GLY A 192 5.80 2.60 12.60
C GLY A 192 5.89 1.15 12.12
N LYS A 193 6.63 0.28 12.81
CA LYS A 193 6.71 -1.16 12.55
C LYS A 193 5.40 -1.92 12.84
N TYR A 194 4.62 -1.45 13.80
CA TYR A 194 3.44 -2.13 14.36
C TYR A 194 2.12 -1.61 13.77
N GLY A 195 2.12 -1.22 12.50
CA GLY A 195 0.92 -0.69 11.83
C GLY A 195 -0.32 -1.61 11.93
N GLN A 196 -0.16 -2.94 11.95
CA GLN A 196 -1.30 -3.86 12.12
C GLN A 196 -1.91 -3.79 13.53
N GLN A 197 -1.08 -3.59 14.56
CA GLN A 197 -1.53 -3.42 15.94
C GLN A 197 -2.22 -2.07 16.12
N VAL A 198 -1.70 -1.02 15.49
CA VAL A 198 -2.37 0.29 15.44
C VAL A 198 -3.73 0.19 14.75
N GLN A 199 -3.82 -0.49 13.60
CA GLN A 199 -5.09 -0.74 12.90
C GLN A 199 -6.11 -1.49 13.78
N ALA A 200 -5.65 -2.50 14.52
CA ALA A 200 -6.50 -3.22 15.47
C ALA A 200 -7.02 -2.30 16.60
N LEU A 201 -6.16 -1.40 17.11
CA LEU A 201 -6.56 -0.40 18.09
C LEU A 201 -7.58 0.60 17.51
N LEU A 202 -7.32 1.16 16.33
CA LEU A 202 -8.23 2.09 15.65
C LEU A 202 -9.61 1.46 15.43
N LYS A 203 -9.66 0.17 15.09
CA LYS A 203 -10.92 -0.58 14.95
C LYS A 203 -11.68 -0.73 16.28
N LYS A 204 -10.98 -0.88 17.41
CA LYS A 204 -11.64 -0.88 18.73
C LYS A 204 -12.11 0.53 19.08
N ALA A 205 -11.28 1.54 18.83
CA ALA A 205 -11.58 2.94 19.12
C ALA A 205 -12.76 3.49 18.31
N SER A 206 -12.98 2.99 17.09
CA SER A 206 -14.12 3.41 16.24
C SER A 206 -15.50 3.01 16.78
N ALA A 207 -15.56 2.11 17.77
CA ALA A 207 -16.79 1.77 18.49
C ALA A 207 -17.09 2.72 19.67
N LEU A 208 -16.17 3.65 19.97
CA LEU A 208 -16.28 4.61 21.06
C LEU A 208 -16.71 5.97 20.50
N ASP A 209 -17.48 6.72 21.29
CA ASP A 209 -17.90 8.08 20.96
C ASP A 209 -16.85 9.08 21.46
N ILE A 210 -15.74 9.21 20.74
CA ILE A 210 -14.59 10.04 21.14
C ILE A 210 -14.79 11.50 20.73
N ALA A 211 -14.71 12.42 21.68
CA ALA A 211 -14.73 13.87 21.45
C ALA A 211 -13.35 14.53 21.59
N MET A 212 -12.41 13.86 22.26
CA MET A 212 -11.08 14.38 22.53
C MET A 212 -10.06 13.26 22.73
N ILE A 213 -8.82 13.47 22.28
CA ILE A 213 -7.70 12.55 22.51
C ILE A 213 -6.63 13.24 23.36
N CYS A 214 -6.21 12.58 24.44
CA CYS A 214 -5.23 13.05 25.41
C CYS A 214 -4.00 12.14 25.38
N PRO A 215 -2.98 12.46 24.56
CA PRO A 215 -1.75 11.67 24.47
C PRO A 215 -0.79 11.94 25.64
N LEU A 216 0.19 11.06 25.82
CA LEU A 216 1.30 11.23 26.77
C LEU A 216 2.38 12.21 26.30
N HIS A 217 2.39 12.56 25.01
CA HIS A 217 3.22 13.63 24.45
C HIS A 217 2.43 14.51 23.49
N GLY A 218 2.79 15.79 23.39
CA GLY A 218 2.16 16.72 22.46
C GLY A 218 0.75 17.16 22.92
N PRO A 219 0.05 17.96 22.10
CA PRO A 219 -1.17 18.64 22.52
C PRO A 219 -2.37 17.70 22.64
N VAL A 220 -3.35 18.14 23.44
CA VAL A 220 -4.70 17.56 23.46
C VAL A 220 -5.39 17.82 22.12
N LEU A 221 -5.94 16.77 21.51
CA LEU A 221 -6.55 16.84 20.18
C LEU A 221 -8.07 16.84 20.27
N LYS A 222 -8.70 17.96 19.88
CA LYS A 222 -10.18 18.14 19.94
C LYS A 222 -10.83 18.78 18.71
N GLU A 223 -10.05 19.46 17.87
CA GLU A 223 -10.62 20.31 16.81
C GLU A 223 -11.03 19.53 15.55
N ASN A 224 -10.25 18.51 15.17
CA ASN A 224 -10.44 17.79 13.92
C ASN A 224 -10.06 16.31 14.04
N LEU A 225 -10.84 15.56 14.83
CA LEU A 225 -10.57 14.14 15.07
C LEU A 225 -10.51 13.30 13.78
N GLY A 226 -11.36 13.62 12.79
CA GLY A 226 -11.36 12.92 11.50
C GLY A 226 -10.01 13.04 10.78
N TYR A 227 -9.36 14.20 10.86
CA TYR A 227 -8.03 14.41 10.31
C TYR A 227 -6.95 13.59 11.04
N TYR A 228 -6.91 13.64 12.37
CA TYR A 228 -5.92 12.92 13.16
C TYR A 228 -6.04 11.40 13.02
N LEU A 229 -7.28 10.89 13.06
CA LEU A 229 -7.58 9.48 12.86
C LEU A 229 -7.27 9.03 11.42
N GLY A 230 -7.59 9.87 10.43
CA GLY A 230 -7.27 9.60 9.02
C GLY A 230 -5.76 9.51 8.75
N LEU A 231 -4.95 10.35 9.40
CA LEU A 231 -3.50 10.27 9.33
C LEU A 231 -2.96 8.99 9.99
N TYR A 232 -3.44 8.65 11.19
CA TYR A 232 -3.07 7.39 11.85
C TYR A 232 -3.45 6.16 11.01
N ASP A 233 -4.63 6.15 10.39
CA ASP A 233 -5.07 5.09 9.47
C ASP A 233 -4.14 5.00 8.24
N THR A 234 -3.80 6.15 7.65
CA THR A 234 -2.86 6.24 6.54
C THR A 234 -1.48 5.68 6.90
N TRP A 235 -0.92 6.09 8.03
CA TRP A 235 0.42 5.68 8.46
C TRP A 235 0.45 4.19 8.84
N SER A 236 -0.57 3.70 9.55
CA SER A 236 -0.63 2.30 10.02
C SER A 236 -0.98 1.29 8.94
N SER A 237 -1.66 1.71 7.86
CA SER A 237 -1.88 0.92 6.65
C SER A 237 -0.72 0.98 5.65
N TYR A 238 0.30 1.80 5.94
CA TYR A 238 1.44 2.11 5.08
C TYR A 238 1.03 2.73 3.73
N ALA A 239 -0.14 3.37 3.70
CA ALA A 239 -0.61 4.09 2.53
C ALA A 239 0.27 5.31 2.24
N VAL A 240 0.12 5.86 1.05
CA VAL A 240 0.78 7.11 0.67
C VAL A 240 -0.02 8.26 1.25
N GLU A 241 0.63 9.12 2.03
CA GLU A 241 -0.02 10.28 2.63
C GLU A 241 -0.14 11.44 1.63
N THR A 242 0.90 11.68 0.84
CA THR A 242 0.92 12.80 -0.11
C THR A 242 1.62 12.41 -1.41
N ASP A 243 1.12 12.92 -2.54
CA ASP A 243 1.80 12.77 -3.83
C ASP A 243 3.14 13.51 -3.85
N GLY A 244 4.19 12.86 -4.34
CA GLY A 244 5.52 13.45 -4.46
C GLY A 244 6.62 12.40 -4.54
N ILE A 245 7.85 12.87 -4.67
CA ILE A 245 9.07 12.06 -4.77
C ILE A 245 10.08 12.52 -3.73
N VAL A 246 10.60 11.58 -2.93
CA VAL A 246 11.79 11.80 -2.10
C VAL A 246 13.03 11.38 -2.88
N VAL A 247 14.05 12.22 -2.88
CA VAL A 247 15.39 11.90 -3.40
C VAL A 247 16.36 11.90 -2.22
N ALA A 248 16.71 10.72 -1.75
CA ALA A 248 17.67 10.54 -0.68
C ALA A 248 19.03 10.18 -1.28
N TYR A 249 20.08 10.93 -0.94
CA TYR A 249 21.39 10.73 -1.55
C TYR A 249 22.55 10.84 -0.58
N THR A 250 23.69 10.31 -1.00
CA THR A 250 25.01 10.63 -0.43
C THR A 250 25.98 10.99 -1.55
N SER A 251 26.92 11.91 -1.28
CA SER A 251 27.94 12.28 -2.27
C SER A 251 29.27 12.64 -1.61
N VAL A 252 30.31 11.87 -1.94
CA VAL A 252 31.66 12.08 -1.38
C VAL A 252 32.38 13.25 -2.08
N TYR A 253 32.32 13.29 -3.42
CA TYR A 253 33.04 14.27 -4.25
C TYR A 253 32.11 15.18 -5.07
N GLY A 254 30.82 15.20 -4.76
CA GLY A 254 29.84 16.08 -5.42
C GLY A 254 29.23 15.56 -6.72
N ASN A 255 29.83 14.58 -7.42
CA ASN A 255 29.28 14.08 -8.70
C ASN A 255 27.88 13.46 -8.56
N THR A 256 27.65 12.64 -7.52
CA THR A 256 26.30 12.10 -7.24
C THR A 256 25.30 13.21 -6.91
N LYS A 257 25.74 14.24 -6.17
CA LYS A 257 24.91 15.43 -5.88
C LYS A 257 24.53 16.16 -7.16
N GLY A 258 25.47 16.38 -8.07
CA GLY A 258 25.19 17.01 -9.36
C GLY A 258 24.18 16.22 -10.21
N ALA A 259 24.23 14.89 -10.17
CA ALA A 259 23.22 14.04 -10.80
C ALA A 259 21.84 14.17 -10.16
N VAL A 260 21.79 14.20 -8.83
CA VAL A 260 20.55 14.43 -8.08
C VAL A 260 19.95 15.79 -8.38
N GLU A 261 20.75 16.86 -8.42
CA GLU A 261 20.30 18.21 -8.77
C GLU A 261 19.67 18.23 -10.17
N LYS A 262 20.31 17.58 -11.14
CA LYS A 262 19.77 17.43 -12.51
C LYS A 262 18.50 16.60 -12.56
N LEU A 263 18.40 15.52 -11.79
CA LEU A 263 17.15 14.76 -11.69
C LEU A 263 16.03 15.61 -11.12
N VAL A 264 16.30 16.35 -10.04
CA VAL A 264 15.31 17.18 -9.35
C VAL A 264 14.75 18.27 -10.26
N GLU A 265 15.60 18.91 -11.07
CA GLU A 265 15.16 19.82 -12.14
C GLU A 265 14.19 19.12 -13.09
N LYS A 266 14.58 17.97 -13.66
CA LYS A 266 13.76 17.21 -14.61
C LYS A 266 12.43 16.74 -14.01
N LEU A 267 12.41 16.28 -12.75
CA LEU A 267 11.18 15.86 -12.06
C LEU A 267 10.20 17.03 -11.91
N ARG A 268 10.68 18.21 -11.53
CA ARG A 268 9.86 19.42 -11.44
C ARG A 268 9.34 19.85 -12.81
N ASP A 269 10.21 19.87 -13.82
CA ASP A 269 9.83 20.21 -15.20
C ASP A 269 8.79 19.26 -15.77
N LYS A 270 8.79 17.98 -15.37
CA LYS A 270 7.77 16.98 -15.76
C LYS A 270 6.49 17.03 -14.93
N GLY A 271 6.37 17.97 -14.00
CA GLY A 271 5.14 18.23 -13.25
C GLY A 271 4.99 17.44 -11.96
N CYS A 272 6.09 16.96 -11.37
CA CYS A 272 6.03 16.37 -10.02
C CYS A 272 5.50 17.41 -9.01
N PRO A 273 4.45 17.09 -8.23
CA PRO A 273 3.82 18.06 -7.33
C PRO A 273 4.73 18.48 -6.18
N LYS A 274 5.60 17.56 -5.73
CA LYS A 274 6.56 17.79 -4.65
C LYS A 274 7.79 16.93 -4.83
N VAL A 275 8.97 17.56 -4.78
CA VAL A 275 10.27 16.88 -4.73
C VAL A 275 10.98 17.27 -3.44
N VAL A 276 11.18 16.30 -2.54
CA VAL A 276 11.93 16.46 -1.29
C VAL A 276 13.32 15.86 -1.47
N VAL A 277 14.37 16.56 -1.04
CA VAL A 277 15.76 16.14 -1.26
C VAL A 277 16.47 16.06 0.07
N HIS A 278 17.07 14.91 0.36
CA HIS A 278 17.80 14.64 1.60
C HIS A 278 19.25 14.26 1.29
N ASP A 279 20.19 15.09 1.75
CA ASP A 279 21.61 14.69 1.86
C ASP A 279 21.77 13.90 3.15
N LEU A 280 21.80 12.57 3.05
CA LEU A 280 21.77 11.67 4.20
C LEU A 280 23.03 11.79 5.09
N ALA A 281 24.12 12.38 4.58
CA ALA A 281 25.32 12.61 5.39
C ALA A 281 25.21 13.87 6.27
N ARG A 282 24.15 14.67 6.11
CA ARG A 282 23.99 16.00 6.74
C ARG A 282 22.63 16.23 7.37
N THR A 283 21.59 15.57 6.85
CA THR A 283 20.21 15.77 7.29
C THR A 283 19.90 14.90 8.51
N ASP A 284 18.91 15.31 9.32
CA ASP A 284 18.30 14.41 10.31
C ASP A 284 17.72 13.18 9.57
N ILE A 285 18.29 12.02 9.86
CA ILE A 285 17.91 10.76 9.24
C ILE A 285 16.45 10.39 9.56
N HIS A 286 15.95 10.78 10.73
CA HIS A 286 14.58 10.49 11.14
C HIS A 286 13.56 11.33 10.37
N GLN A 287 13.93 12.57 10.02
CA GLN A 287 13.15 13.38 9.09
C GLN A 287 13.13 12.76 7.68
N ALA A 288 14.29 12.32 7.18
CA ALA A 288 14.37 11.66 5.87
C ALA A 288 13.52 10.38 5.83
N VAL A 289 13.52 9.60 6.91
CA VAL A 289 12.72 8.39 7.07
C VAL A 289 11.23 8.74 7.08
N ALA A 290 10.80 9.73 7.87
CA ALA A 290 9.41 10.18 7.90
C ALA A 290 8.91 10.62 6.50
N ASP A 291 9.74 11.36 5.76
CA ASP A 291 9.40 11.75 4.38
C ASP A 291 9.32 10.55 3.43
N ALA A 292 10.18 9.55 3.56
CA ALA A 292 10.09 8.34 2.74
C ALA A 292 8.77 7.59 2.94
N PHE A 293 8.23 7.59 4.18
CA PHE A 293 6.91 7.04 4.46
C PHE A 293 5.77 7.98 4.00
N ARG A 294 5.99 9.30 3.93
CA ARG A 294 4.97 10.26 3.49
C ARG A 294 4.61 10.12 2.00
N TYR A 295 5.62 10.04 1.14
CA TYR A 295 5.46 10.10 -0.31
C TYR A 295 5.45 8.71 -0.97
N GLY A 296 4.77 8.58 -2.11
CA GLY A 296 4.63 7.29 -2.81
C GLY A 296 5.87 6.80 -3.56
N LYS A 297 6.87 7.68 -3.74
CA LYS A 297 8.02 7.43 -4.61
C LYS A 297 9.33 7.85 -3.95
N LEU A 298 10.35 7.00 -4.08
CA LEU A 298 11.68 7.20 -3.49
C LEU A 298 12.78 6.97 -4.53
N VAL A 299 13.72 7.90 -4.64
CA VAL A 299 14.96 7.74 -5.41
C VAL A 299 16.11 7.62 -4.41
N LEU A 300 16.88 6.54 -4.51
CA LEU A 300 18.10 6.33 -3.73
C LEU A 300 19.32 6.56 -4.62
N ALA A 301 20.18 7.50 -4.23
CA ALA A 301 21.37 7.85 -4.99
C ALA A 301 22.64 7.77 -4.14
N THR A 302 23.56 6.86 -4.46
CA THR A 302 24.76 6.69 -3.64
C THR A 302 25.97 6.24 -4.45
N THR A 303 27.16 6.42 -3.87
CA THR A 303 28.39 5.85 -4.43
C THR A 303 28.57 4.42 -3.93
N THR A 304 29.20 3.59 -4.77
CA THR A 304 29.84 2.36 -4.32
C THR A 304 30.98 2.73 -3.38
N TYR A 305 31.02 2.12 -2.21
CA TYR A 305 31.98 2.39 -1.15
C TYR A 305 32.40 1.05 -0.51
N ASN A 306 33.67 0.68 -0.63
CA ASN A 306 34.21 -0.60 -0.12
C ASN A 306 33.44 -1.86 -0.59
N ALA A 307 33.09 -1.91 -1.89
CA ALA A 307 32.24 -2.95 -2.48
C ALA A 307 30.84 -3.09 -1.83
N ASP A 308 30.42 -2.05 -1.12
CA ASP A 308 29.13 -1.86 -0.47
C ASP A 308 28.59 -0.46 -0.88
N ILE A 309 27.64 0.10 -0.13
CA ILE A 309 27.16 1.48 -0.27
C ILE A 309 27.69 2.37 0.86
N PHE A 310 27.62 3.69 0.64
CA PHE A 310 28.05 4.66 1.65
C PHE A 310 27.29 4.48 2.99
N PRO A 311 27.96 4.59 4.16
CA PRO A 311 27.37 4.24 5.45
C PRO A 311 26.04 4.93 5.77
N ALA A 312 25.91 6.23 5.47
CA ALA A 312 24.67 6.96 5.72
C ALA A 312 23.48 6.46 4.89
N MET A 313 23.73 6.00 3.65
CA MET A 313 22.70 5.36 2.83
C MET A 313 22.30 4.00 3.41
N LYS A 314 23.30 3.23 3.87
CA LYS A 314 23.05 1.93 4.51
C LYS A 314 22.16 2.08 5.73
N GLU A 315 22.48 3.05 6.59
CA GLU A 315 21.71 3.30 7.81
C GLU A 315 20.29 3.80 7.51
N PHE A 316 20.15 4.66 6.50
CA PHE A 316 18.83 5.08 6.04
C PHE A 316 17.94 3.90 5.62
N ILE A 317 18.48 2.98 4.81
CA ILE A 317 17.74 1.78 4.39
C ILE A 317 17.46 0.85 5.58
N ASN A 318 18.38 0.72 6.55
CA ASN A 318 18.14 -0.03 7.78
C ASN A 318 16.96 0.55 8.56
N HIS A 319 16.85 1.88 8.68
CA HIS A 319 15.70 2.52 9.33
C HIS A 319 14.39 2.25 8.62
N LEU A 320 14.37 2.25 7.28
CA LEU A 320 13.18 1.92 6.49
C LEU A 320 12.74 0.47 6.73
N THR A 321 13.67 -0.48 6.60
CA THR A 321 13.37 -1.92 6.71
C THR A 321 12.97 -2.30 8.13
N ALA A 322 13.59 -1.71 9.15
CA ALA A 322 13.22 -1.88 10.56
C ALA A 322 11.76 -1.47 10.85
N ARG A 323 11.19 -0.59 10.02
CA ARG A 323 9.83 -0.04 10.13
C ARG A 323 8.89 -0.58 9.07
N ASN A 324 9.21 -1.73 8.47
CA ASN A 324 8.35 -2.42 7.51
C ASN A 324 7.93 -1.54 6.32
N PHE A 325 8.89 -0.78 5.77
CA PHE A 325 8.70 0.02 4.56
C PHE A 325 8.16 -0.82 3.39
N GLN A 326 7.11 -0.34 2.73
CA GLN A 326 6.37 -1.08 1.72
C GLN A 326 5.47 -0.18 0.87
N LYS A 327 4.89 -0.72 -0.22
CA LYS A 327 3.93 -0.02 -1.08
C LYS A 327 4.49 1.29 -1.67
N ARG A 328 5.72 1.25 -2.17
CA ARG A 328 6.40 2.41 -2.76
C ARG A 328 7.01 2.06 -4.10
N THR A 329 7.10 3.06 -4.98
CA THR A 329 7.95 2.97 -6.17
C THR A 329 9.36 3.43 -5.83
N VAL A 330 10.37 2.59 -6.10
CA VAL A 330 11.77 2.88 -5.76
C VAL A 330 12.64 2.90 -7.03
N ALA A 331 13.41 3.97 -7.17
CA ALA A 331 14.37 4.22 -8.25
C ALA A 331 15.80 4.30 -7.69
N LEU A 332 16.78 3.91 -8.51
CA LEU A 332 18.18 3.81 -8.08
C LEU A 332 19.10 4.63 -9.00
N ILE A 333 20.03 5.36 -8.37
CA ILE A 333 21.18 5.97 -9.01
C ILE A 333 22.44 5.42 -8.33
N GLU A 334 23.31 4.79 -9.11
CA GLU A 334 24.62 4.36 -8.62
C GLU A 334 25.74 5.20 -9.22
N ASN A 335 26.76 5.48 -8.40
CA ASN A 335 28.02 6.05 -8.84
C ASN A 335 29.18 5.11 -8.45
N GLY A 336 30.17 4.95 -9.31
CA GLY A 336 31.42 4.23 -9.03
C GLY A 336 32.44 4.45 -10.14
N SER A 337 33.71 4.10 -9.92
CA SER A 337 34.77 4.41 -10.91
C SER A 337 35.28 3.20 -11.69
N TRP A 338 35.30 1.99 -11.09
CA TRP A 338 35.85 0.79 -11.74
C TRP A 338 35.00 -0.48 -11.53
N ALA A 339 34.15 -0.52 -10.50
CA ALA A 339 33.26 -1.65 -10.23
C ALA A 339 32.00 -1.17 -9.46
N PRO A 340 31.12 -0.38 -10.10
CA PRO A 340 29.89 0.08 -9.46
C PRO A 340 28.98 -1.12 -9.12
N MET A 341 28.50 -1.15 -7.89
CA MET A 341 27.57 -2.19 -7.40
C MET A 341 26.54 -1.65 -6.40
N ALA A 342 26.51 -0.33 -6.18
CA ALA A 342 25.60 0.30 -5.24
C ALA A 342 24.13 0.00 -5.53
N ALA A 343 23.72 -0.02 -6.80
CA ALA A 343 22.34 -0.36 -7.16
C ALA A 343 21.97 -1.79 -6.75
N LYS A 344 22.89 -2.74 -6.97
CA LYS A 344 22.71 -4.15 -6.55
C LYS A 344 22.55 -4.26 -5.03
N VAL A 345 23.39 -3.56 -4.27
CA VAL A 345 23.33 -3.58 -2.80
C VAL A 345 22.04 -2.96 -2.28
N MET A 346 21.66 -1.76 -2.75
CA MET A 346 20.42 -1.11 -2.32
C MET A 346 19.19 -1.98 -2.63
N ARG A 347 19.16 -2.63 -3.80
CA ARG A 347 18.09 -3.57 -4.17
C ARG A 347 18.02 -4.76 -3.24
N GLY A 348 19.16 -5.38 -2.91
CA GLY A 348 19.22 -6.51 -1.96
C GLY A 348 18.75 -6.11 -0.56
N MET A 349 19.12 -4.92 -0.07
CA MET A 349 18.68 -4.47 1.26
C MET A 349 17.16 -4.24 1.36
N LEU A 350 16.48 -3.96 0.25
CA LEU A 350 15.04 -3.75 0.18
C LEU A 350 14.26 -5.00 -0.31
N GLU A 351 14.92 -6.12 -0.56
CA GLU A 351 14.30 -7.30 -1.20
C GLU A 351 13.14 -7.91 -0.40
N ASN A 352 13.21 -7.80 0.92
CA ASN A 352 12.20 -8.33 1.84
C ASN A 352 11.07 -7.32 2.14
N CYS A 353 11.15 -6.10 1.58
CA CYS A 353 10.07 -5.12 1.69
C CYS A 353 8.90 -5.55 0.80
N LYS A 354 7.67 -5.42 1.33
CA LYS A 354 6.46 -5.82 0.61
C LYS A 354 6.06 -4.76 -0.41
N ASP A 355 5.47 -5.20 -1.52
CA ASP A 355 4.84 -4.31 -2.51
C ASP A 355 5.73 -3.14 -2.98
N ILE A 356 7.05 -3.37 -3.08
CA ILE A 356 7.96 -2.43 -3.70
C ILE A 356 7.89 -2.60 -5.22
N THR A 357 7.54 -1.53 -5.90
CA THR A 357 7.63 -1.46 -7.36
C THR A 357 8.97 -0.83 -7.72
N TRP A 358 9.81 -1.55 -8.45
CA TRP A 358 11.10 -1.01 -8.90
C TRP A 358 10.91 -0.22 -10.19
N ALA A 359 11.55 0.94 -10.27
CA ALA A 359 11.71 1.61 -11.55
C ALA A 359 12.54 0.71 -12.50
N GLU A 360 12.12 0.64 -13.76
CA GLU A 360 12.79 -0.08 -14.83
C GLU A 360 14.12 0.59 -15.17
N ASN A 361 14.16 1.92 -15.15
CA ASN A 361 15.37 2.69 -15.45
C ASN A 361 16.24 2.85 -14.19
N THR A 362 17.48 2.36 -14.25
CA THR A 362 18.53 2.62 -13.25
C THR A 362 19.59 3.53 -13.87
N VAL A 363 20.00 4.58 -13.14
CA VAL A 363 21.04 5.51 -13.62
C VAL A 363 22.40 5.04 -13.11
N LYS A 364 23.35 4.90 -14.03
CA LYS A 364 24.72 4.49 -13.73
C LYS A 364 25.69 5.61 -14.08
N ILE A 365 26.46 6.05 -13.09
CA ILE A 365 27.47 7.10 -13.22
C ILE A 365 28.86 6.48 -13.05
N LEU A 366 29.75 6.73 -14.02
CA LEU A 366 31.16 6.35 -13.93
C LEU A 366 32.00 7.57 -13.56
N SER A 367 32.19 7.78 -12.25
CA SER A 367 32.81 8.95 -11.63
C SER A 367 32.03 10.26 -11.81
N ALA A 368 31.77 10.71 -13.04
CA ALA A 368 31.09 11.96 -13.37
C ALA A 368 29.97 11.74 -14.40
N LEU A 369 29.05 12.71 -14.50
CA LEU A 369 28.00 12.69 -15.52
C LEU A 369 28.59 12.78 -16.92
N ASN A 370 27.92 12.10 -17.85
CA ASN A 370 28.21 12.07 -19.28
C ASN A 370 26.88 12.03 -20.06
N THR A 371 26.95 12.00 -21.38
CA THR A 371 25.75 11.97 -22.25
C THR A 371 24.82 10.80 -21.92
N ASP A 372 25.36 9.59 -21.75
CA ASP A 372 24.54 8.39 -21.47
C ASP A 372 23.81 8.49 -20.14
N SER A 373 24.49 8.92 -19.08
CA SER A 373 23.87 9.08 -17.75
C SER A 373 22.86 10.23 -17.72
N LEU A 374 23.05 11.28 -18.53
CA LEU A 374 22.04 12.33 -18.71
C LEU A 374 20.77 11.79 -19.39
N GLU A 375 20.91 10.95 -20.43
CA GLU A 375 19.76 10.30 -21.07
C GLU A 375 19.04 9.33 -20.10
N GLN A 376 19.80 8.60 -19.28
CA GLN A 376 19.23 7.74 -18.23
C GLN A 376 18.45 8.56 -17.20
N LEU A 377 18.94 9.75 -16.82
CA LEU A 377 18.22 10.66 -15.93
C LEU A 377 16.90 11.16 -16.55
N ASP A 378 16.88 11.41 -17.87
CA ASP A 378 15.66 11.78 -18.59
C ASP A 378 14.62 10.66 -18.56
N LYS A 379 15.02 9.43 -18.91
CA LYS A 379 14.15 8.24 -18.88
C LYS A 379 13.62 7.97 -17.47
N LEU A 380 14.48 8.08 -16.46
CA LEU A 380 14.08 7.91 -15.07
C LEU A 380 13.07 8.98 -14.63
N ALA A 381 13.29 10.24 -15.01
CA ALA A 381 12.35 11.31 -14.68
C ALA A 381 10.98 11.13 -15.35
N GLU A 382 10.95 10.64 -16.61
CA GLU A 382 9.73 10.29 -17.33
C GLU A 382 8.96 9.19 -16.63
N GLU A 383 9.64 8.10 -16.30
CA GLU A 383 9.05 6.97 -15.61
C GLU A 383 8.46 7.39 -14.26
N MET A 384 9.25 8.10 -13.44
CA MET A 384 8.84 8.51 -12.10
C MET A 384 7.72 9.55 -12.11
N CYS A 385 7.51 10.28 -13.22
CA CYS A 385 6.43 11.25 -13.37
C CYS A 385 5.30 10.78 -14.30
N ARG A 386 5.29 9.53 -14.78
CA ARG A 386 4.36 9.07 -15.82
C ARG A 386 2.89 9.34 -15.50
N ASP A 387 2.47 9.04 -14.28
CA ASP A 387 1.14 9.31 -13.74
C ASP A 387 0.83 10.82 -13.61
N TYR A 388 1.81 11.61 -13.16
CA TYR A 388 1.67 13.07 -13.07
C TYR A 388 1.53 13.71 -14.46
N ILE A 389 2.32 13.25 -15.43
CA ILE A 389 2.24 13.66 -16.83
C ILE A 389 0.87 13.27 -17.42
N ALA A 390 0.43 12.04 -17.22
CA ALA A 390 -0.84 11.54 -17.76
C ALA A 390 -2.07 12.29 -17.22
N ARG A 391 -1.96 12.88 -16.03
CA ARG A 391 -3.01 13.71 -15.41
C ARG A 391 -2.89 15.21 -15.72
N SER A 392 -1.76 15.65 -16.27
CA SER A 392 -1.52 17.06 -16.57
C SER A 392 -2.33 17.50 -17.80
N GLU A 393 -2.93 18.69 -17.70
CA GLU A 393 -3.76 19.25 -18.77
C GLU A 393 -2.96 19.53 -20.06
N ASP A 394 -1.71 19.96 -19.89
CA ASP A 394 -0.80 20.42 -20.94
C ASP A 394 0.19 19.34 -21.43
N LYS A 395 0.57 18.37 -20.59
CA LYS A 395 1.62 17.38 -20.90
C LYS A 395 1.09 15.99 -21.22
N ALA A 396 -0.18 15.69 -20.93
CA ALA A 396 -0.74 14.37 -21.19
C ALA A 396 -0.80 14.05 -22.69
N ASN A 397 -0.42 12.83 -23.08
CA ASN A 397 -0.72 12.30 -24.41
C ASN A 397 -2.21 11.93 -24.48
N LYS A 398 -3.03 12.84 -25.01
CA LYS A 398 -4.49 12.67 -25.15
C LYS A 398 -4.90 11.66 -26.23
N ASN A 399 -3.95 11.08 -26.96
CA ASN A 399 -4.19 10.15 -28.07
C ASN A 399 -3.55 8.76 -27.85
N ASP A 400 -3.20 8.41 -26.61
CA ASP A 400 -2.72 7.06 -26.29
C ASP A 400 -3.86 6.03 -26.33
N MET A 401 -4.07 5.40 -27.48
CA MET A 401 -5.10 4.39 -27.68
C MET A 401 -4.82 3.08 -26.93
N THR A 402 -3.64 2.91 -26.30
CA THR A 402 -3.41 1.77 -25.41
C THR A 402 -4.33 1.80 -24.19
N ALA A 403 -4.93 2.95 -23.88
CA ALA A 403 -6.00 3.08 -22.89
C ALA A 403 -7.17 2.11 -23.16
N LEU A 404 -7.48 1.79 -24.42
CA LEU A 404 -8.54 0.82 -24.77
C LEU A 404 -8.22 -0.59 -24.27
N PHE A 405 -6.93 -0.96 -24.18
CA PHE A 405 -6.50 -2.24 -23.60
C PHE A 405 -6.63 -2.30 -22.08
N LYS A 406 -7.00 -1.19 -21.42
CA LYS A 406 -7.33 -1.18 -19.98
C LYS A 406 -8.80 -1.53 -19.72
N ILE A 407 -9.63 -1.68 -20.76
CA ILE A 407 -10.95 -2.28 -20.66
C ILE A 407 -10.78 -3.78 -20.41
N GLY A 408 -11.37 -4.30 -19.33
CA GLY A 408 -11.31 -5.72 -19.01
C GLY A 408 -12.09 -6.57 -20.01
N TYR A 409 -11.44 -7.54 -20.62
CA TYR A 409 -12.07 -8.52 -21.52
C TYR A 409 -11.79 -9.94 -21.02
N GLY A 410 -12.84 -10.76 -20.89
CA GLY A 410 -12.68 -12.21 -20.80
C GLY A 410 -12.34 -12.80 -22.17
N LEU A 411 -11.94 -14.07 -22.20
CA LEU A 411 -11.74 -14.85 -23.41
C LEU A 411 -12.72 -16.01 -23.43
N TYR A 412 -13.43 -16.13 -24.55
CA TYR A 412 -14.56 -17.05 -24.70
C TYR A 412 -14.45 -17.83 -25.99
N VAL A 413 -14.89 -19.09 -25.99
CA VAL A 413 -15.20 -19.80 -27.24
C VAL A 413 -16.69 -19.66 -27.50
N VAL A 414 -17.05 -18.97 -28.58
CA VAL A 414 -18.43 -18.89 -29.04
C VAL A 414 -18.70 -20.03 -30.02
N THR A 415 -19.64 -20.91 -29.71
CA THR A 415 -20.02 -22.04 -30.57
C THR A 415 -21.31 -21.76 -31.33
N SER A 416 -21.39 -22.31 -32.54
CA SER A 416 -22.48 -22.13 -33.51
C SER A 416 -22.58 -23.37 -34.39
N ASN A 417 -23.72 -23.58 -35.04
CA ASN A 417 -23.93 -24.69 -35.96
C ASN A 417 -24.77 -24.21 -37.15
N ASP A 418 -24.36 -24.54 -38.38
CA ASP A 418 -25.00 -24.12 -39.64
C ASP A 418 -26.11 -25.06 -40.14
N GLY A 419 -26.51 -26.02 -39.30
CA GLY A 419 -27.41 -27.13 -39.63
C GLY A 419 -26.70 -28.38 -40.17
N LYS A 420 -25.39 -28.30 -40.45
CA LYS A 420 -24.60 -29.42 -40.98
C LYS A 420 -23.38 -29.73 -40.12
N ARG A 421 -22.69 -28.71 -39.61
CA ARG A 421 -21.45 -28.86 -38.84
C ARG A 421 -21.37 -27.89 -37.68
N ASP A 422 -20.70 -28.33 -36.63
CA ASP A 422 -20.34 -27.47 -35.50
C ASP A 422 -19.16 -26.58 -35.84
N ASN A 423 -19.18 -25.39 -35.27
CA ASN A 423 -18.14 -24.41 -35.43
C ASN A 423 -17.97 -23.58 -34.15
N GLY A 424 -16.76 -23.06 -33.94
CA GLY A 424 -16.44 -22.22 -32.80
C GLY A 424 -15.40 -21.16 -33.16
N LEU A 425 -15.39 -20.05 -32.43
CA LEU A 425 -14.32 -19.06 -32.53
C LEU A 425 -13.96 -18.47 -31.16
N ILE A 426 -12.76 -17.94 -31.03
CA ILE A 426 -12.40 -17.10 -29.88
C ILE A 426 -13.02 -15.71 -30.05
N VAL A 427 -13.68 -15.23 -28.99
CA VAL A 427 -14.21 -13.87 -28.86
C VAL A 427 -13.75 -13.32 -27.52
N ASN A 428 -13.44 -12.03 -27.47
CA ASN A 428 -13.14 -11.30 -26.23
C ASN A 428 -14.20 -10.22 -25.89
N THR A 429 -15.05 -9.87 -26.86
CA THR A 429 -16.07 -8.83 -26.71
C THR A 429 -17.42 -9.46 -26.35
N VAL A 430 -17.53 -9.91 -25.10
CA VAL A 430 -18.77 -10.40 -24.49
C VAL A 430 -19.04 -9.59 -23.23
N THR A 431 -20.28 -9.14 -23.04
CA THR A 431 -20.68 -8.43 -21.82
C THR A 431 -22.15 -8.69 -21.47
N GLN A 432 -22.46 -8.75 -20.18
CA GLN A 432 -23.86 -8.74 -19.73
C GLN A 432 -24.39 -7.30 -19.85
N VAL A 433 -25.49 -7.14 -20.57
CA VAL A 433 -26.09 -5.82 -20.85
C VAL A 433 -27.16 -5.49 -19.82
N THR A 434 -27.99 -6.46 -19.43
CA THR A 434 -29.01 -6.32 -18.39
C THR A 434 -29.14 -7.61 -17.59
N ASN A 435 -29.55 -7.50 -16.33
CA ASN A 435 -29.87 -8.65 -15.46
C ASN A 435 -31.38 -8.93 -15.35
N THR A 436 -32.26 -8.03 -15.82
CA THR A 436 -33.72 -8.24 -15.84
C THR A 436 -34.34 -7.56 -17.09
N PRO A 437 -34.60 -8.30 -18.18
CA PRO A 437 -34.23 -9.71 -18.40
C PRO A 437 -32.71 -9.90 -18.54
N ASN A 438 -32.21 -11.13 -18.38
CA ASN A 438 -30.80 -11.45 -18.61
C ASN A 438 -30.46 -11.33 -20.09
N ARG A 439 -29.63 -10.34 -20.45
CA ARG A 439 -29.15 -10.11 -21.81
C ARG A 439 -27.65 -10.08 -21.89
N VAL A 440 -27.11 -10.68 -22.94
CA VAL A 440 -25.67 -10.72 -23.23
C VAL A 440 -25.44 -10.16 -24.62
N ALA A 441 -24.47 -9.26 -24.75
CA ALA A 441 -23.99 -8.79 -26.05
C ALA A 441 -22.72 -9.55 -26.43
N VAL A 442 -22.68 -10.05 -27.66
CA VAL A 442 -21.52 -10.71 -28.26
C VAL A 442 -21.18 -10.01 -29.57
N THR A 443 -19.97 -9.47 -29.67
CA THR A 443 -19.52 -8.76 -30.89
C THR A 443 -18.53 -9.61 -31.66
N ILE A 444 -18.81 -9.83 -32.95
CA ILE A 444 -18.03 -10.74 -33.79
C ILE A 444 -17.66 -10.03 -35.10
N ASN A 445 -16.39 -10.14 -35.49
CA ASN A 445 -15.90 -9.63 -36.78
C ASN A 445 -16.63 -10.35 -37.93
N LYS A 446 -17.09 -9.59 -38.93
CA LYS A 446 -17.89 -10.08 -40.06
C LYS A 446 -17.16 -11.07 -40.97
N ASP A 447 -15.83 -11.09 -40.96
CA ASP A 447 -15.04 -12.03 -41.76
C ASP A 447 -15.09 -13.46 -41.19
N ASN A 448 -15.40 -13.60 -39.90
CA ASN A 448 -15.50 -14.91 -39.25
C ASN A 448 -16.72 -15.68 -39.73
N TYR A 449 -16.52 -16.98 -40.02
CA TYR A 449 -17.62 -17.86 -40.42
C TYR A 449 -18.79 -17.86 -39.43
N SER A 450 -18.46 -17.88 -38.13
CA SER A 450 -19.45 -17.89 -37.06
C SER A 450 -20.38 -16.69 -37.07
N HIS A 451 -19.92 -15.51 -37.52
CA HIS A 451 -20.78 -14.32 -37.64
C HIS A 451 -21.98 -14.63 -38.56
N HIS A 452 -21.70 -15.16 -39.75
CA HIS A 452 -22.75 -15.47 -40.72
C HIS A 452 -23.65 -16.62 -40.25
N VAL A 453 -23.07 -17.64 -39.62
CA VAL A 453 -23.85 -18.77 -39.06
C VAL A 453 -24.83 -18.25 -38.02
N ILE A 454 -24.33 -17.48 -37.04
CA ILE A 454 -25.15 -16.91 -35.96
C ILE A 454 -26.21 -15.96 -36.51
N LYS A 455 -25.85 -15.10 -37.47
CA LYS A 455 -26.80 -14.18 -38.11
C LYS A 455 -27.95 -14.92 -38.81
N ASN A 456 -27.68 -16.10 -39.35
CA ASN A 456 -28.69 -16.92 -40.02
C ASN A 456 -29.51 -17.78 -39.05
N THR A 457 -28.90 -18.32 -37.99
CA THR A 457 -29.58 -19.26 -37.08
C THR A 457 -30.18 -18.61 -35.84
N GLY A 458 -29.71 -17.43 -35.48
CA GLY A 458 -30.12 -16.72 -34.26
C GLY A 458 -29.67 -17.40 -32.96
N LYS A 459 -28.75 -18.37 -33.01
CA LYS A 459 -28.33 -19.16 -31.83
C LYS A 459 -26.81 -19.19 -31.68
N MET A 460 -26.34 -19.10 -30.43
CA MET A 460 -24.94 -19.34 -30.08
C MET A 460 -24.81 -19.85 -28.63
N ASN A 461 -23.67 -20.46 -28.29
CA ASN A 461 -23.25 -20.56 -26.88
C ASN A 461 -22.00 -19.73 -26.66
N VAL A 462 -21.88 -19.12 -25.49
CA VAL A 462 -20.64 -18.52 -24.98
C VAL A 462 -20.05 -19.49 -23.96
N ASN A 463 -18.85 -20.00 -24.22
CA ASN A 463 -18.11 -20.85 -23.30
C ASN A 463 -16.97 -20.04 -22.68
N CYS A 464 -17.04 -19.77 -21.37
CA CYS A 464 -16.05 -18.98 -20.65
C CYS A 464 -14.79 -19.82 -20.41
N LEU A 465 -13.69 -19.49 -21.08
CA LEU A 465 -12.44 -20.21 -20.90
C LEU A 465 -11.92 -19.99 -19.48
N SER A 466 -11.44 -21.04 -18.83
CA SER A 466 -10.76 -20.96 -17.54
C SER A 466 -9.25 -20.73 -17.72
N VAL A 467 -8.58 -20.21 -16.70
CA VAL A 467 -7.13 -19.89 -16.73
C VAL A 467 -6.20 -21.09 -17.01
N ASP A 468 -6.70 -22.33 -16.93
CA ASP A 468 -5.98 -23.56 -17.30
C ASP A 468 -6.08 -23.93 -18.79
N ALA A 469 -6.78 -23.12 -19.61
CA ALA A 469 -6.89 -23.35 -21.05
C ALA A 469 -5.51 -23.23 -21.75
N PRO A 470 -4.99 -24.31 -22.38
CA PRO A 470 -3.69 -24.27 -23.02
C PRO A 470 -3.73 -23.47 -24.32
N PHE A 471 -2.58 -23.00 -24.79
CA PHE A 471 -2.44 -22.26 -26.07
C PHE A 471 -3.10 -22.99 -27.25
N LYS A 472 -3.10 -24.32 -27.24
CA LYS A 472 -3.74 -25.17 -28.27
C LYS A 472 -5.24 -24.89 -28.46
N VAL A 473 -5.96 -24.44 -27.44
CA VAL A 473 -7.37 -24.02 -27.58
C VAL A 473 -7.46 -22.78 -28.47
N PHE A 474 -6.57 -21.81 -28.27
CA PHE A 474 -6.49 -20.59 -29.09
C PHE A 474 -6.02 -20.91 -30.51
N GLU A 475 -5.13 -21.89 -30.68
CA GLU A 475 -4.76 -22.38 -32.02
C GLU A 475 -5.95 -22.97 -32.77
N ALA A 476 -6.77 -23.79 -32.09
CA ALA A 476 -7.92 -24.44 -32.70
C ALA A 476 -9.05 -23.45 -33.05
N PHE A 477 -9.37 -22.54 -32.13
CA PHE A 477 -10.55 -21.69 -32.24
C PHE A 477 -10.25 -20.25 -32.67
N GLY A 478 -9.05 -19.73 -32.45
CA GLY A 478 -8.65 -18.35 -32.76
C GLY A 478 -7.94 -18.15 -34.11
N PHE A 479 -7.10 -19.10 -34.55
CA PHE A 479 -6.26 -18.91 -35.75
C PHE A 479 -6.71 -19.68 -36.99
N ARG A 480 -7.71 -20.55 -36.87
CA ARG A 480 -8.21 -21.37 -38.00
C ARG A 480 -9.65 -20.98 -38.30
N SER A 481 -10.00 -20.83 -39.58
CA SER A 481 -11.39 -20.57 -39.97
C SER A 481 -12.20 -21.86 -40.04
N GLY A 482 -13.40 -21.86 -39.45
CA GLY A 482 -14.35 -22.97 -39.55
C GLY A 482 -14.90 -23.21 -40.96
N ARG A 483 -14.64 -22.29 -41.92
CA ARG A 483 -15.02 -22.51 -43.33
C ARG A 483 -14.36 -23.77 -43.88
N ASN A 484 -13.08 -23.97 -43.55
CA ASN A 484 -12.19 -24.95 -44.19
C ASN A 484 -11.73 -26.06 -43.23
N VAL A 485 -12.02 -25.94 -41.94
CA VAL A 485 -11.52 -26.84 -40.90
C VAL A 485 -12.66 -27.27 -40.01
N ASP A 486 -12.78 -28.58 -39.81
CA ASP A 486 -13.59 -29.13 -38.73
C ASP A 486 -12.82 -28.99 -37.41
N LYS A 487 -13.27 -28.07 -36.56
CA LYS A 487 -12.63 -27.75 -35.27
C LYS A 487 -13.02 -28.73 -34.15
N PHE A 488 -14.01 -29.58 -34.38
CA PHE A 488 -14.55 -30.50 -33.38
C PHE A 488 -14.35 -31.98 -33.77
N LYS A 489 -13.63 -32.26 -34.86
CA LYS A 489 -13.37 -33.63 -35.37
C LYS A 489 -12.92 -34.63 -34.30
N ASP A 490 -12.05 -34.21 -33.38
CA ASP A 490 -11.47 -35.08 -32.35
C ASP A 490 -12.11 -34.85 -30.95
N CYS A 491 -13.32 -34.28 -30.92
CA CYS A 491 -14.02 -33.90 -29.70
C CYS A 491 -15.31 -34.74 -29.54
N THR A 492 -15.52 -35.32 -28.37
CA THR A 492 -16.83 -35.89 -27.99
C THR A 492 -17.74 -34.75 -27.51
N PRO A 493 -18.81 -34.39 -28.23
CA PRO A 493 -19.55 -33.16 -27.95
C PRO A 493 -20.50 -33.34 -26.75
N LEU A 494 -20.38 -32.45 -25.76
CA LEU A 494 -21.46 -32.13 -24.84
C LEU A 494 -22.40 -31.12 -25.52
N ARG A 495 -23.71 -31.24 -25.29
CA ARG A 495 -24.72 -30.39 -25.96
C ARG A 495 -25.51 -29.59 -24.95
N ALA A 496 -25.80 -28.35 -25.33
CA ALA A 496 -26.73 -27.48 -24.64
C ALA A 496 -28.17 -27.71 -25.15
N ASP A 497 -29.16 -27.11 -24.49
CA ASP A 497 -30.58 -27.30 -24.82
C ASP A 497 -30.93 -26.74 -26.20
N ASN A 498 -30.17 -25.75 -26.68
CA ASN A 498 -30.31 -25.20 -28.02
C ASN A 498 -29.66 -26.05 -29.14
N GLY A 499 -29.05 -27.20 -28.78
CA GLY A 499 -28.41 -28.15 -29.69
C GLY A 499 -26.94 -27.85 -30.05
N LEU A 500 -26.39 -26.73 -29.57
CA LEU A 500 -25.01 -26.34 -29.86
C LEU A 500 -24.01 -27.03 -28.92
N VAL A 501 -22.76 -27.17 -29.39
CA VAL A 501 -21.68 -27.79 -28.59
C VAL A 501 -21.34 -26.91 -27.39
N ILE A 502 -21.22 -27.54 -26.23
CA ILE A 502 -20.51 -27.03 -25.05
C ILE A 502 -19.07 -27.55 -25.13
N LEU A 503 -18.09 -26.66 -24.97
CA LEU A 503 -16.68 -27.08 -24.97
C LEU A 503 -16.43 -28.00 -23.75
N PRO A 504 -15.90 -29.22 -23.92
CA PRO A 504 -15.93 -30.21 -22.84
C PRO A 504 -14.85 -30.01 -21.76
N ARG A 505 -13.86 -29.15 -22.01
CA ARG A 505 -12.71 -28.90 -21.12
C ARG A 505 -12.31 -27.43 -21.21
N TYR A 506 -11.56 -26.98 -20.20
CA TYR A 506 -10.95 -25.66 -20.14
C TYR A 506 -11.97 -24.51 -20.10
N ILE A 507 -13.13 -24.76 -19.51
CA ILE A 507 -14.18 -23.76 -19.30
C ILE A 507 -14.69 -23.82 -17.87
N ASN A 508 -15.03 -22.67 -17.30
CA ASN A 508 -15.65 -22.58 -15.98
C ASN A 508 -17.16 -22.32 -16.03
N ALA A 509 -17.69 -21.85 -17.16
CA ALA A 509 -19.10 -21.60 -17.36
C ALA A 509 -19.50 -21.65 -18.83
N VAL A 510 -20.79 -21.86 -19.09
CA VAL A 510 -21.39 -21.78 -20.42
C VAL A 510 -22.76 -21.12 -20.36
N MET A 511 -23.09 -20.32 -21.37
CA MET A 511 -24.40 -19.69 -21.55
C MET A 511 -24.92 -19.96 -22.95
N SER A 512 -26.16 -20.45 -23.06
CA SER A 512 -26.88 -20.61 -24.32
C SER A 512 -27.67 -19.34 -24.60
N LEU A 513 -27.54 -18.83 -25.83
CA LEU A 513 -28.04 -17.52 -26.22
C LEU A 513 -28.93 -17.61 -27.46
N GLU A 514 -30.01 -16.83 -27.44
CA GLU A 514 -30.88 -16.58 -28.59
C GLU A 514 -30.85 -15.10 -28.96
N VAL A 515 -30.60 -14.79 -30.24
CA VAL A 515 -30.41 -13.43 -30.74
C VAL A 515 -31.76 -12.70 -30.78
N GLU A 516 -31.88 -11.61 -30.03
CA GLU A 516 -33.04 -10.70 -30.09
C GLU A 516 -32.79 -9.53 -31.06
N GLN A 517 -31.56 -9.01 -31.10
CA GLN A 517 -31.22 -7.84 -31.90
C GLN A 517 -29.82 -7.96 -32.51
N TYR A 518 -29.68 -7.41 -33.73
CA TYR A 518 -28.40 -7.25 -34.41
C TYR A 518 -28.11 -5.77 -34.63
N VAL A 519 -26.88 -5.35 -34.31
CA VAL A 519 -26.38 -3.99 -34.55
C VAL A 519 -25.13 -4.07 -35.42
N ASP A 520 -25.12 -3.28 -36.51
CA ASP A 520 -23.97 -3.18 -37.39
C ASP A 520 -22.98 -2.12 -36.87
N LEU A 521 -21.72 -2.51 -36.64
CA LEU A 521 -20.65 -1.65 -36.12
C LEU A 521 -19.52 -1.47 -37.14
N GLY A 522 -19.80 -1.62 -38.44
CA GLY A 522 -18.80 -1.53 -39.51
C GLY A 522 -18.09 -2.87 -39.73
N THR A 523 -16.89 -3.06 -39.19
CA THR A 523 -16.14 -4.33 -39.35
C THR A 523 -16.71 -5.48 -38.51
N HIS A 524 -17.48 -5.15 -37.47
CA HIS A 524 -18.09 -6.13 -36.56
C HIS A 524 -19.61 -6.04 -36.56
N GLY A 525 -20.26 -7.13 -36.19
CA GLY A 525 -21.68 -7.14 -35.82
C GLY A 525 -21.83 -7.49 -34.34
N MET A 526 -22.66 -6.72 -33.63
CA MET A 526 -23.03 -7.00 -32.25
C MET A 526 -24.39 -7.70 -32.19
N PHE A 527 -24.42 -8.86 -31.54
CA PHE A 527 -25.63 -9.63 -31.27
C PHE A 527 -26.03 -9.39 -29.82
N VAL A 528 -27.22 -8.83 -29.58
CA VAL A 528 -27.82 -8.74 -28.25
C VAL A 528 -28.77 -9.92 -28.11
N CYS A 529 -28.50 -10.76 -27.11
CA CYS A 529 -29.14 -12.04 -26.95
C CYS A 529 -29.83 -12.15 -25.59
N ILE A 530 -30.94 -12.87 -25.54
CA ILE A 530 -31.51 -13.38 -24.30
C ILE A 530 -30.76 -14.65 -23.88
N VAL A 531 -30.53 -14.81 -22.57
CA VAL A 531 -29.96 -16.03 -22.01
C VAL A 531 -31.06 -17.06 -21.83
N THR A 532 -30.99 -18.18 -22.53
CA THR A 532 -31.96 -19.27 -22.43
C THR A 532 -31.51 -20.38 -21.48
N GLU A 533 -30.20 -20.47 -21.23
CA GLU A 533 -29.59 -21.46 -20.36
C GLU A 533 -28.25 -20.94 -19.83
N ALA A 534 -27.89 -21.26 -18.58
CA ALA A 534 -26.57 -20.97 -18.03
C ALA A 534 -26.13 -22.08 -17.06
N ARG A 535 -24.85 -22.45 -17.12
CA ARG A 535 -24.24 -23.46 -16.23
C ARG A 535 -22.89 -22.96 -15.72
N VAL A 536 -22.67 -23.14 -14.42
CA VAL A 536 -21.33 -23.05 -13.80
C VAL A 536 -20.76 -24.47 -13.74
N LEU A 537 -19.53 -24.63 -14.22
CA LEU A 537 -18.85 -25.91 -14.39
C LEU A 537 -17.62 -26.05 -13.48
N SER A 538 -17.05 -24.94 -13.01
CA SER A 538 -15.88 -24.92 -12.13
C SER A 538 -15.77 -23.57 -11.42
N ASP A 539 -15.09 -23.55 -10.26
CA ASP A 539 -14.73 -22.33 -9.52
C ASP A 539 -13.39 -21.71 -10.00
N LEU A 540 -12.74 -22.29 -11.01
CA LEU A 540 -11.55 -21.69 -11.64
C LEU A 540 -11.88 -20.32 -12.23
N GLU A 541 -10.95 -19.38 -12.16
CA GLU A 541 -11.13 -18.04 -12.74
C GLU A 541 -11.28 -18.08 -14.27
N THR A 542 -12.06 -17.14 -14.80
CA THR A 542 -12.18 -16.95 -16.26
C THR A 542 -10.90 -16.33 -16.80
N MET A 543 -10.37 -16.90 -17.89
CA MET A 543 -9.29 -16.37 -18.68
C MET A 543 -9.60 -14.94 -19.13
N THR A 544 -8.78 -13.97 -18.70
CA THR A 544 -8.83 -12.61 -19.24
C THR A 544 -7.86 -12.45 -20.40
N TYR A 545 -8.10 -11.47 -21.26
CA TYR A 545 -7.18 -11.14 -22.34
C TYR A 545 -5.78 -10.80 -21.82
N THR A 546 -5.71 -10.08 -20.70
CA THR A 546 -4.45 -9.76 -20.01
C THR A 546 -3.73 -11.01 -19.53
N TYR A 547 -4.42 -11.89 -18.81
CA TYR A 547 -3.83 -13.15 -18.32
C TYR A 547 -3.30 -14.01 -19.48
N TYR A 548 -4.05 -14.10 -20.58
CA TYR A 548 -3.63 -14.81 -21.78
C TYR A 548 -2.32 -14.25 -22.35
N GLN A 549 -2.19 -12.94 -22.50
CA GLN A 549 -0.99 -12.30 -23.05
C GLN A 549 0.24 -12.54 -22.16
N GLU A 550 0.05 -12.52 -20.84
CA GLU A 550 1.15 -12.64 -19.88
C GLU A 550 1.61 -14.08 -19.66
N ASN A 551 0.66 -15.04 -19.64
CA ASN A 551 0.88 -16.38 -19.10
C ASN A 551 0.66 -17.52 -20.11
N VAL A 552 -0.13 -17.32 -21.17
CA VAL A 552 -0.56 -18.42 -22.07
C VAL A 552 -0.02 -18.26 -23.48
N LYS A 553 0.01 -17.03 -24.01
CA LYS A 553 0.57 -16.74 -25.33
C LYS A 553 2.09 -17.00 -25.30
N PRO A 554 2.63 -17.85 -26.18
CA PRO A 554 4.08 -18.06 -26.28
C PRO A 554 4.79 -16.73 -26.50
N LYS A 555 5.76 -16.43 -25.64
CA LYS A 555 6.63 -15.27 -25.83
C LYS A 555 7.59 -15.57 -26.98
N PRO A 556 7.78 -14.65 -27.94
CA PRO A 556 8.74 -14.84 -29.01
C PRO A 556 10.15 -15.06 -28.44
N ALA A 557 10.80 -16.16 -28.81
CA ALA A 557 12.18 -16.44 -28.43
C ALA A 557 13.14 -15.75 -29.40
N THR A 558 13.26 -14.43 -29.32
CA THR A 558 14.03 -13.60 -30.27
C THR A 558 15.48 -13.38 -29.87
N GLU A 559 15.85 -13.66 -28.62
CA GLU A 559 17.18 -13.40 -28.09
C GLU A 559 18.27 -14.19 -28.86
N GLY A 560 19.24 -13.47 -29.43
CA GLY A 560 20.35 -14.04 -30.19
C GLY A 560 20.00 -14.52 -31.61
N LYS A 561 18.77 -14.32 -32.08
CA LYS A 561 18.30 -14.77 -33.40
C LYS A 561 18.24 -13.63 -34.40
N LYS A 562 18.51 -13.95 -35.68
CA LYS A 562 18.33 -13.04 -36.82
C LYS A 562 17.22 -13.56 -37.72
N GLY A 563 16.31 -12.68 -38.11
CA GLY A 563 15.17 -13.03 -38.97
C GLY A 563 13.93 -12.23 -38.63
N TYR A 564 12.76 -12.85 -38.66
CA TYR A 564 11.47 -12.17 -38.56
C TYR A 564 10.56 -12.86 -37.53
N VAL A 565 9.75 -12.09 -36.81
CA VAL A 565 8.77 -12.59 -35.85
C VAL A 565 7.34 -12.28 -36.31
N CYS A 566 6.44 -13.26 -36.20
CA CYS A 566 5.03 -13.09 -36.50
C CYS A 566 4.32 -12.30 -35.40
N LYS A 567 3.78 -11.12 -35.72
CA LYS A 567 3.08 -10.23 -34.77
C LYS A 567 1.83 -10.87 -34.15
N ILE A 568 1.23 -11.84 -34.83
CA ILE A 568 -0.02 -12.49 -34.40
C ILE A 568 0.25 -13.54 -33.32
N CYS A 569 1.14 -14.51 -33.60
CA CYS A 569 1.34 -15.69 -32.75
C CYS A 569 2.74 -15.82 -32.14
N GLY A 570 3.68 -14.95 -32.49
CA GLY A 570 5.05 -14.96 -31.97
C GLY A 570 5.99 -15.99 -32.60
N TYR A 571 5.58 -16.66 -33.69
CA TYR A 571 6.47 -17.57 -34.43
C TYR A 571 7.69 -16.83 -34.97
N VAL A 572 8.88 -17.38 -34.75
CA VAL A 572 10.16 -16.83 -35.23
C VAL A 572 10.59 -17.59 -36.49
N TYR A 573 10.78 -16.86 -37.58
CA TYR A 573 11.43 -17.31 -38.80
C TYR A 573 12.90 -16.86 -38.77
N GLU A 574 13.82 -17.82 -38.76
CA GLU A 574 15.27 -17.56 -38.77
C GLU A 574 15.80 -17.61 -40.20
N GLY A 575 15.72 -16.48 -40.90
CA GLY A 575 16.18 -16.32 -42.28
C GLY A 575 16.03 -14.88 -42.75
N ASP A 576 16.84 -14.50 -43.74
CA ASP A 576 16.79 -13.17 -44.39
C ASP A 576 17.16 -13.32 -45.87
N PRO A 577 16.29 -12.91 -46.84
CA PRO A 577 14.99 -12.27 -46.65
C PRO A 577 13.86 -13.23 -46.26
N LEU A 578 12.79 -12.72 -45.64
CA LEU A 578 11.53 -13.43 -45.48
C LEU A 578 10.87 -13.60 -46.87
N PRO A 579 10.55 -14.84 -47.33
CA PRO A 579 9.89 -15.03 -48.62
C PRO A 579 8.53 -14.33 -48.66
N GLU A 580 8.21 -13.65 -49.77
CA GLU A 580 6.93 -12.92 -49.92
C GLU A 580 5.70 -13.82 -49.84
N ASP A 581 5.84 -15.09 -50.24
CA ASP A 581 4.80 -16.13 -50.16
C ASP A 581 4.84 -16.94 -48.85
N PHE A 582 5.67 -16.54 -47.87
CA PHE A 582 5.77 -17.25 -46.62
C PHE A 582 4.45 -17.20 -45.84
N VAL A 583 4.02 -18.37 -45.38
CA VAL A 583 2.82 -18.53 -44.54
C VAL A 583 3.26 -19.07 -43.19
N CYS A 584 2.96 -18.32 -42.12
CA CYS A 584 3.27 -18.71 -40.75
C CYS A 584 2.77 -20.13 -40.47
N PRO A 585 3.62 -21.07 -40.01
CA PRO A 585 3.19 -22.44 -39.79
C PRO A 585 2.19 -22.57 -38.64
N LEU A 586 2.19 -21.64 -37.68
CA LEU A 586 1.30 -21.61 -36.53
C LEU A 586 -0.05 -20.96 -36.85
N CYS A 587 -0.06 -19.67 -37.21
CA CYS A 587 -1.32 -18.93 -37.39
C CYS A 587 -1.83 -18.83 -38.82
N LYS A 588 -1.06 -19.32 -39.82
CA LYS A 588 -1.38 -19.27 -41.25
C LYS A 588 -1.55 -17.88 -41.86
N HIS A 589 -1.09 -16.83 -41.17
CA HIS A 589 -0.96 -15.49 -41.73
C HIS A 589 0.25 -15.39 -42.67
N GLY A 590 0.17 -14.49 -43.67
CA GLY A 590 1.22 -14.30 -44.66
C GLY A 590 2.39 -13.45 -44.16
N ALA A 591 3.41 -13.28 -45.01
CA ALA A 591 4.64 -12.55 -44.71
C ALA A 591 4.41 -11.10 -44.23
N GLN A 592 3.30 -10.46 -44.61
CA GLN A 592 2.94 -9.10 -44.19
C GLN A 592 2.73 -8.94 -42.67
N ASP A 593 2.46 -10.04 -41.97
CA ASP A 593 2.24 -10.06 -40.53
C ASP A 593 3.50 -10.37 -39.72
N PHE A 594 4.67 -10.35 -40.39
CA PHE A 594 5.97 -10.47 -39.77
C PHE A 594 6.69 -9.12 -39.66
N GLU A 595 7.56 -9.01 -38.67
CA GLU A 595 8.45 -7.86 -38.48
C GLU A 595 9.88 -8.34 -38.19
N PRO A 596 10.92 -7.58 -38.59
CA PRO A 596 12.30 -7.95 -38.34
C PRO A 596 12.61 -7.99 -36.84
N ILE A 597 13.39 -9.00 -36.44
CA ILE A 597 13.91 -9.13 -35.07
C ILE A 597 15.03 -8.10 -34.91
N GLN A 598 14.88 -7.20 -33.93
CA GLN A 598 15.84 -6.14 -33.62
C GLN A 598 17.05 -6.65 -32.81
#